data_AF-A0A9P6ZZV4-F1
#
_entry.id   AF-A0A9P6ZZV4-F1
#
_cell.length_a   1.000
_cell.length_b   1.000
_cell.length_c   1.000
_cell.angle_alpha   90.00
_cell.angle_beta   90.00
_cell.angle_gamma   90.00
#
_symmetry.space_group_name_H-M   'P 1'
#
loop_
_entity.id
_entity.type
_entity.pdbx_description
1 polymer ?
#
loop_
_entity_poly.entity_id
_entity_poly.type
_entity_poly.pdbx_seq_one_letter_code
_entity_poly.pdbx_strand_id
1 'polypeptide(L)'
;ERGEKFMLGPVSRVKLPSKYGRCVLSMDIIPPSTPSTPSTTCRLVNIHLDSLGDTLPYRTEQMEILANLLREPGCGGGLIAGDFNTISLEDHALLNKNGLVDAWVVLHGKKGLDRAMWGLRVERHDGLGPGRLRCQA
;
A
#
# COMPACT_ATOMS: atom_id res chain seq x y z
N GLU A 1 4.12 4.20 -35.14
CA GLU A 1 3.02 4.61 -34.24
C GLU A 1 3.63 5.12 -32.94
N ARG A 2 3.42 6.39 -32.58
CA ARG A 2 3.88 6.94 -31.30
C ARG A 2 2.68 6.92 -30.36
N GLY A 3 2.50 5.79 -29.66
CA GLY A 3 1.42 5.63 -28.68
C GLY A 3 1.49 6.75 -27.64
N GLU A 4 0.33 7.23 -27.21
CA GLU A 4 0.24 8.28 -26.19
C GLU A 4 0.94 7.79 -24.91
N LYS A 5 1.83 8.62 -24.36
CA LYS A 5 2.73 8.23 -23.28
C LYS A 5 2.19 8.72 -21.95
N PHE A 6 2.23 7.84 -20.93
CA PHE A 6 2.04 8.25 -19.55
C PHE A 6 3.09 9.28 -19.13
N MET A 7 2.64 10.33 -18.45
CA MET A 7 3.52 11.37 -17.92
C MET A 7 3.75 11.16 -16.43
N LEU A 8 4.94 11.51 -15.98
CA LEU A 8 5.31 11.48 -14.57
C LEU A 8 4.90 12.81 -13.93
N GLY A 9 4.09 12.72 -12.88
CA GLY A 9 3.68 13.85 -12.06
C GLY A 9 4.67 14.11 -10.91
N PRO A 10 4.26 14.93 -9.93
CA PRO A 10 5.08 15.25 -8.76
C PRO A 10 5.50 14.00 -7.99
N VAL A 11 6.72 14.04 -7.45
CA VAL A 11 7.22 13.05 -6.49
C VAL A 11 7.33 13.73 -5.14
N SER A 12 6.77 13.12 -4.11
CA SER A 12 6.79 13.64 -2.75
C SER A 12 7.23 12.57 -1.76
N ARG A 13 7.91 13.02 -0.70
CA ARG A 13 8.24 12.20 0.46
C ARG A 13 7.44 12.71 1.65
N VAL A 14 6.55 11.88 2.18
CA VAL A 14 5.72 12.23 3.34
C VAL A 14 6.23 11.49 4.57
N LYS A 15 6.48 12.21 5.66
CA LYS A 15 6.84 11.61 6.95
C LYS A 15 5.61 10.99 7.58
N LEU A 16 5.77 9.82 8.20
CA LEU A 16 4.69 9.12 8.88
C LEU A 16 4.88 9.18 10.41
N PRO A 17 3.80 9.15 11.20
CA PRO A 17 3.87 8.79 12.62
C PRO A 17 4.56 7.43 12.74
N SER A 18 5.68 7.37 13.46
CA SER A 18 6.54 6.20 13.44
C SER A 18 7.52 6.17 14.61
N LYS A 19 7.75 4.98 15.17
CA LYS A 19 8.83 4.69 16.12
C LYS A 19 10.20 4.65 15.42
N TYR A 20 10.23 4.23 14.15
CA TYR A 20 11.46 3.98 13.38
C TYR A 20 11.73 5.03 12.29
N GLY A 21 11.06 6.18 12.35
CA GLY A 21 11.25 7.27 11.39
C GLY A 21 10.82 6.92 9.96
N ARG A 22 9.78 6.10 9.80
CA ARG A 22 9.26 5.68 8.49
C ARG A 22 8.70 6.86 7.70
N CYS A 23 8.81 6.75 6.39
CA CYS A 23 8.23 7.69 5.44
C CYS A 23 7.69 6.93 4.23
N VAL A 24 6.84 7.61 3.48
CA VAL A 24 6.31 7.12 2.21
C VAL A 24 6.87 7.95 1.06
N LEU A 25 7.15 7.28 -0.05
CA LEU A 25 7.42 7.92 -1.33
C LEU A 25 6.16 7.83 -2.19
N SER A 26 5.62 8.97 -2.60
CA SER A 26 4.44 9.05 -3.44
C SER A 26 4.78 9.71 -4.77
N MET A 27 4.19 9.20 -5.85
CA MET A 27 4.38 9.71 -7.19
C MET A 27 3.09 9.60 -7.99
N ASP A 28 2.75 10.67 -8.70
CA ASP A 28 1.61 10.65 -9.60
C ASP A 28 2.01 10.18 -11.00
N ILE A 29 1.16 9.37 -11.62
CA ILE A 29 1.21 8.98 -13.03
C ILE A 29 -0.01 9.59 -13.70
N ILE A 30 0.24 10.41 -14.72
CA ILE A 30 -0.80 11.08 -15.49
C ILE A 30 -1.04 10.28 -16.78
N PRO A 31 -2.21 9.66 -16.95
CA PRO A 31 -2.55 9.00 -18.21
C PRO A 31 -2.72 10.02 -19.33
N PRO A 32 -2.55 9.60 -20.59
CA PRO A 32 -2.94 10.41 -21.73
C PRO A 32 -4.38 10.92 -21.59
N SER A 33 -4.57 12.22 -21.77
CA SER A 33 -5.89 12.84 -21.78
C SER A 33 -6.39 13.00 -23.20
N THR A 34 -7.66 12.66 -23.44
CA THR A 34 -8.37 13.03 -24.67
C THR A 34 -9.37 14.14 -24.37
N PRO A 35 -9.80 14.95 -25.36
CA PRO A 35 -10.78 16.02 -25.14
C PRO A 35 -12.12 15.54 -24.55
N SER A 36 -12.46 14.27 -24.71
CA SER A 36 -13.69 13.65 -24.19
C SER A 36 -13.52 13.05 -22.80
N THR A 37 -12.30 12.85 -22.30
CA THR A 37 -12.02 12.24 -20.99
C THR A 37 -10.88 12.99 -20.29
N PRO A 38 -11.18 13.94 -19.36
CA PRO A 38 -10.13 14.55 -18.56
C PRO A 38 -9.40 13.46 -17.76
N SER A 39 -8.07 13.48 -17.79
CA SER A 39 -7.26 12.50 -17.08
C SER A 39 -7.21 12.82 -15.58
N THR A 40 -7.61 11.87 -14.75
CA THR A 40 -7.30 11.88 -13.33
C THR A 40 -5.95 11.20 -13.11
N THR A 41 -5.16 11.71 -12.17
CA THR A 41 -3.87 11.09 -11.83
C THR A 41 -4.08 9.75 -11.15
N CYS A 42 -3.19 8.80 -11.42
CA CYS A 42 -3.07 7.56 -10.66
C CYS A 42 -1.85 7.65 -9.76
N ARG A 43 -2.04 7.42 -8.46
CA ARG A 43 -0.97 7.59 -7.48
C ARG A 43 -0.28 6.28 -7.15
N LEU A 44 1.04 6.27 -7.26
CA LEU A 44 1.88 5.19 -6.77
C LEU A 44 2.47 5.57 -5.42
N VAL A 45 2.39 4.63 -4.48
CA VAL A 45 2.78 4.85 -3.09
C VAL A 45 3.67 3.70 -2.65
N ASN A 46 4.96 3.98 -2.45
CA ASN A 46 5.94 3.01 -1.97
C ASN A 46 6.19 3.19 -0.46
N ILE A 47 6.01 2.12 0.31
CA ILE A 47 6.02 2.16 1.77
C ILE A 47 7.00 1.16 2.41
N HIS A 48 7.37 1.47 3.65
CA HIS A 48 7.95 0.52 4.59
C HIS A 48 7.39 0.90 5.97
N LEU A 49 6.35 0.19 6.43
CA LEU A 49 5.64 0.51 7.67
C LEU A 49 6.44 0.13 8.92
N ASP A 50 5.96 0.56 10.09
CA ASP A 50 6.58 0.21 11.35
C ASP A 50 6.57 -1.31 11.60
N SER A 51 7.73 -1.83 12.03
CA SER A 51 7.95 -3.24 12.31
C SER A 51 7.68 -3.59 13.78
N LEU A 52 7.63 -4.89 14.10
CA LEU A 52 7.40 -5.45 15.45
C LEU A 52 5.97 -5.27 15.99
N GLY A 53 5.58 -6.17 16.90
CA GLY A 53 4.19 -6.27 17.37
C GLY A 53 3.70 -5.05 18.14
N ASP A 54 4.60 -4.38 18.87
CA ASP A 54 4.28 -3.21 19.71
C ASP A 54 3.99 -1.93 18.91
N THR A 55 4.15 -1.95 17.58
CA THR A 55 3.95 -0.78 16.72
C THR A 55 2.64 -0.79 15.92
N LEU A 56 1.70 -1.68 16.26
CA LEU A 56 0.36 -1.69 15.66
C LEU A 56 -0.36 -0.32 15.70
N PRO A 57 -0.27 0.49 16.78
CA PRO A 57 -0.87 1.83 16.78
C PRO A 57 -0.30 2.72 15.66
N TYR A 58 1.03 2.69 15.47
CA TYR A 58 1.67 3.41 14.38
C TYR A 58 1.22 2.90 13.02
N ARG A 59 1.20 1.57 12.80
CA ARG A 59 0.71 1.01 11.53
C ARG A 59 -0.74 1.38 11.23
N THR A 60 -1.59 1.49 12.26
CA THR A 60 -2.98 1.92 12.12
C THR A 60 -3.07 3.33 11.55
N GLU A 61 -2.37 4.30 12.16
CA GLU A 61 -2.34 5.69 11.70
C GLU A 61 -1.66 5.82 10.32
N GLN A 62 -0.56 5.08 10.12
CA GLN A 62 0.14 5.02 8.84
C GLN A 62 -0.80 4.58 7.71
N MET A 63 -1.58 3.52 7.91
CA MET A 63 -2.53 3.01 6.91
C MET A 63 -3.65 4.01 6.60
N GLU A 64 -4.13 4.75 7.59
CA GLU A 64 -5.12 5.81 7.38
C GLU A 64 -4.57 6.95 6.52
N ILE A 65 -3.36 7.41 6.82
CA ILE A 65 -2.66 8.43 6.01
C ILE A 65 -2.51 7.95 4.56
N LEU A 66 -2.06 6.71 4.36
CA LEU A 66 -1.86 6.14 3.03
C LEU A 66 -3.16 6.05 2.23
N ALA A 67 -4.25 5.66 2.87
CA ALA A 67 -5.56 5.59 2.22
C ALA A 67 -6.07 6.99 1.85
N ASN A 68 -5.83 7.99 2.72
CA ASN A 68 -6.17 9.38 2.44
C ASN A 68 -5.35 9.97 1.27
N LEU A 69 -4.06 9.61 1.13
CA LEU A 69 -3.25 10.03 -0.02
C LEU A 69 -3.88 9.60 -1.35
N LEU A 70 -4.53 8.43 -1.42
CA LEU A 70 -5.19 7.97 -2.65
C LEU A 70 -6.53 8.67 -2.93
N ARG A 71 -7.10 9.35 -1.94
CA ARG A 71 -8.40 10.06 -2.04
C ARG A 71 -8.25 11.57 -2.17
N GLU A 72 -7.03 12.08 -2.28
CA GLU A 72 -6.80 13.52 -2.46
C GLU A 72 -7.45 14.04 -3.76
N PRO A 73 -7.93 15.30 -3.78
CA PRO A 73 -8.51 15.89 -4.98
C PRO A 73 -7.56 15.81 -6.19
N GLY A 74 -8.08 15.38 -7.34
CA GLY A 74 -7.30 15.18 -8.56
C GLY A 74 -6.62 13.81 -8.69
N CYS A 75 -6.67 12.98 -7.65
CA CYS A 75 -6.29 11.58 -7.67
C CYS A 75 -7.52 10.71 -7.98
N GLY A 76 -7.46 9.91 -9.04
CA GLY A 76 -8.51 8.96 -9.42
C GLY A 76 -8.42 7.61 -8.70
N GLY A 77 -7.43 7.45 -7.81
CA GLY A 77 -7.10 6.19 -7.14
C GLY A 77 -5.61 5.85 -7.29
N GLY A 78 -5.21 4.65 -6.88
CA GLY A 78 -3.81 4.28 -6.96
C GLY A 78 -3.43 2.94 -6.34
N LEU A 79 -2.11 2.74 -6.24
CA LEU A 79 -1.51 1.52 -5.73
C LEU A 79 -0.59 1.84 -4.56
N ILE A 80 -0.79 1.12 -3.45
CA ILE A 80 0.14 1.10 -2.33
C ILE A 80 0.88 -0.22 -2.35
N ALA A 81 2.21 -0.15 -2.46
CA ALA A 81 3.10 -1.29 -2.50
C ALA A 81 4.32 -1.07 -1.60
N GLY A 82 4.94 -2.17 -1.18
CA GLY A 82 6.11 -2.12 -0.31
C GLY A 82 5.98 -3.10 0.84
N ASP A 83 6.69 -2.82 1.92
CA ASP A 83 6.66 -3.65 3.12
C ASP A 83 5.65 -3.11 4.13
N PHE A 84 4.54 -3.81 4.30
CA PHE A 84 3.51 -3.45 5.26
C PHE A 84 3.87 -3.89 6.69
N ASN A 85 4.92 -4.69 6.88
CA ASN A 85 5.28 -5.27 8.18
C ASN A 85 4.07 -5.85 8.92
N THR A 86 3.22 -6.59 8.21
CA THR A 86 2.04 -7.21 8.82
C THR A 86 2.44 -8.38 9.70
N ILE A 87 1.96 -8.39 10.93
CA ILE A 87 2.37 -9.31 11.98
C ILE A 87 1.16 -10.05 12.54
N SER A 88 0.04 -9.36 12.70
CA SER A 88 -1.17 -9.92 13.31
C SER A 88 -2.37 -9.90 12.36
N LEU A 89 -3.43 -10.61 12.74
CA LEU A 89 -4.72 -10.55 12.04
C LEU A 89 -5.31 -9.13 12.03
N GLU A 90 -5.00 -8.33 13.05
CA GLU A 90 -5.43 -6.93 13.15
C GLU A 90 -4.80 -6.09 12.04
N ASP A 91 -3.54 -6.37 11.66
CA ASP A 91 -2.91 -5.72 10.50
C ASP A 91 -3.66 -6.00 9.20
N HIS A 92 -4.15 -7.24 9.01
CA HIS A 92 -4.96 -7.59 7.85
C HIS A 92 -6.31 -6.84 7.83
N ALA A 93 -6.90 -6.59 9.00
CA ALA A 93 -8.15 -5.85 9.11
C ALA A 93 -8.00 -4.37 8.74
N LEU A 94 -6.78 -3.80 8.80
CA LEU A 94 -6.52 -2.41 8.44
C LEU A 94 -6.86 -2.09 6.99
N LEU A 95 -6.80 -3.06 6.07
CA LEU A 95 -7.19 -2.83 4.68
C LEU A 95 -8.66 -2.50 4.55
N ASN A 96 -9.50 -3.40 5.06
CA ASN A 96 -10.95 -3.25 5.00
C ASN A 96 -11.40 -2.00 5.75
N LYS A 97 -10.79 -1.72 6.92
CA LYS A 97 -11.05 -0.49 7.69
C LYS A 97 -10.78 0.78 6.87
N ASN A 98 -9.78 0.74 6.00
CA ASN A 98 -9.39 1.86 5.15
C ASN A 98 -10.00 1.78 3.73
N GLY A 99 -10.94 0.86 3.47
CA GLY A 99 -11.53 0.70 2.14
C GLY A 99 -10.53 0.34 1.04
N LEU A 100 -9.40 -0.27 1.42
CA LEU A 100 -8.39 -0.76 0.49
C LEU A 100 -8.63 -2.25 0.19
N VAL A 101 -8.31 -2.68 -1.03
CA VAL A 101 -8.44 -4.10 -1.42
C VAL A 101 -7.09 -4.73 -1.66
N ASP A 102 -6.91 -5.98 -1.22
CA ASP A 102 -5.67 -6.70 -1.50
C ASP A 102 -5.66 -7.23 -2.96
N ALA A 103 -4.72 -6.75 -3.77
CA ALA A 103 -4.57 -7.11 -5.18
C ALA A 103 -4.32 -8.60 -5.40
N TRP A 104 -3.59 -9.27 -4.50
CA TRP A 104 -3.41 -10.73 -4.59
C TRP A 104 -4.75 -11.44 -4.37
N VAL A 105 -5.50 -11.02 -3.36
CA VAL A 105 -6.82 -11.60 -3.06
C VAL A 105 -7.81 -11.35 -4.19
N VAL A 106 -7.80 -10.15 -4.78
CA VAL A 106 -8.65 -9.81 -5.93
C VAL A 106 -8.31 -10.68 -7.14
N LEU A 107 -7.02 -10.87 -7.46
CA LEU A 107 -6.59 -11.58 -8.66
C LEU A 107 -6.60 -13.11 -8.53
N HIS A 108 -6.34 -13.63 -7.33
CA HIS A 108 -6.12 -15.07 -7.11
C HIS A 108 -7.06 -15.69 -6.07
N GLY A 109 -7.96 -14.89 -5.50
CA GLY A 109 -8.80 -15.30 -4.37
C GLY A 109 -7.99 -15.50 -3.09
N LYS A 110 -8.59 -16.17 -2.11
CA LYS A 110 -7.96 -16.41 -0.80
C LYS A 110 -6.96 -17.58 -0.77
N LYS A 111 -6.51 -18.08 -1.93
CA LYS A 111 -5.57 -19.21 -2.01
C LYS A 111 -4.16 -18.72 -1.66
N GLY A 112 -3.49 -19.43 -0.74
CA GLY A 112 -2.09 -19.18 -0.39
C GLY A 112 -1.83 -18.00 0.56
N LEU A 113 -2.84 -17.55 1.32
CA LEU A 113 -2.67 -16.51 2.37
C LEU A 113 -1.76 -16.93 3.52
N ASP A 114 -1.48 -18.23 3.64
CA ASP A 114 -0.54 -18.84 4.58
C ASP A 114 0.94 -18.66 4.17
N ARG A 115 1.22 -18.10 2.99
CA ARG A 115 2.59 -17.85 2.51
C ARG A 115 3.09 -16.47 2.93
N ALA A 116 3.97 -16.48 3.93
CA ALA A 116 4.86 -15.37 4.27
C ALA A 116 5.57 -14.82 3.02
N MET A 117 5.64 -13.50 2.86
CA MET A 117 6.48 -12.86 1.83
C MET A 117 7.96 -12.88 2.22
N TRP A 118 8.26 -13.01 3.51
CA TRP A 118 9.60 -13.19 4.06
C TRP A 118 9.58 -14.21 5.18
N GLY A 119 10.40 -15.24 5.04
CA GLY A 119 10.61 -16.30 6.02
C GLY A 119 11.43 -17.41 5.39
N LEU A 120 12.62 -17.70 5.90
CA LEU A 120 13.12 -19.07 5.81
C LEU A 120 12.09 -19.95 6.55
N ARG A 121 11.85 -21.17 6.06
CA ARG A 121 11.14 -22.21 6.83
C ARG A 121 11.93 -22.53 8.09
N VAL A 122 11.78 -21.70 9.11
CA VAL A 122 12.15 -21.97 10.47
C VAL A 122 10.89 -21.62 11.24
N GLU A 123 10.24 -22.63 11.81
CA GLU A 123 9.18 -22.42 12.80
C GLU A 123 9.77 -21.51 13.89
N ARG A 124 9.28 -20.28 13.96
CA ARG A 124 9.54 -19.45 15.12
C ARG A 124 8.63 -19.96 16.24
N HIS A 125 9.24 -20.24 17.38
CA HIS A 125 8.60 -20.81 18.57
C HIS A 125 7.50 -19.91 19.19
N ASP A 126 7.25 -18.72 18.63
CA ASP A 126 6.34 -17.69 19.14
C ASP A 126 5.00 -17.60 18.38
N GLY A 127 4.80 -18.40 17.32
CA GLY A 127 3.53 -18.45 16.57
C GLY A 127 3.20 -17.18 15.77
N LEU A 128 4.12 -16.21 15.66
CA LEU A 128 3.92 -14.97 14.92
C LEU A 128 4.53 -15.12 13.52
N GLY A 129 3.70 -15.60 12.59
CA GLY A 129 4.03 -15.65 11.16
C GLY A 129 3.82 -14.30 10.49
N PRO A 130 4.75 -13.82 9.65
CA PRO A 130 4.59 -12.56 8.93
C PRO A 130 3.48 -12.66 7.87
N GLY A 131 2.60 -11.66 7.86
CA GLY A 131 1.48 -11.54 6.94
C GLY A 131 1.85 -10.92 5.59
N ARG A 132 0.86 -10.82 4.70
CA ARG A 132 0.96 -10.21 3.35
C ARG A 132 -0.14 -9.17 3.15
N LEU A 133 0.21 -7.98 2.67
CA LEU A 133 -0.74 -7.01 2.08
C LEU A 133 -0.15 -6.40 0.81
N ARG A 134 -0.95 -6.31 -0.26
CA ARG A 134 -0.67 -5.49 -1.45
C ARG A 134 -1.95 -4.80 -1.86
N CYS A 135 -2.04 -3.48 -1.88
CA CYS A 135 -3.35 -2.83 -1.96
C CYS A 135 -3.56 -2.03 -3.23
N GLN A 136 -4.68 -2.30 -3.89
CA GLN A 136 -5.30 -1.44 -4.91
C GLN A 136 -6.46 -0.68 -4.27
N ALA A 137 -6.73 0.53 -4.75
CA ALA A 137 -7.95 1.28 -4.46
C ALA A 137 -8.77 1.39 -5.74
#